data_AF-A0A822EMU7-F1
#
_entry.id   AF-A0A822EMU7-F1
#
_cell.length_a   1.000
_cell.length_b   1.000
_cell.length_c   1.000
_cell.angle_alpha   90.00
_cell.angle_beta   90.00
_cell.angle_gamma   90.00
#
_symmetry.space_group_name_H-M   'P 1'
#
loop_
_entity.id
_entity.type
_entity.pdbx_description
1 polymer ?
#
loop_
_entity_poly.entity_id
_entity_poly.type
_entity_poly.pdbx_seq_one_letter_code
_entity_poly.pdbx_strand_id
1 'polypeptide(L)' 'ETIFQSGFQKPTLIQSCSWPILLSGLDLIGIALTGSGKTLAFILPAIIHASHQEFVRPGEGPIVLIMAPTRELVQQIYSV' A
#
# COMPACT_ATOMS: atom_id res chain seq x y z
N GLU A 1 14.20 -8.98 3.70
CA GLU A 1 14.38 -9.38 5.11
C GLU A 1 13.25 -8.95 6.03
N THR A 2 12.81 -7.70 5.99
CA THR A 2 11.85 -7.10 6.95
C THR A 2 10.51 -7.83 7.09
N ILE A 3 9.95 -8.38 6.00
CA ILE A 3 8.64 -9.07 6.03
C ILE A 3 8.71 -10.40 6.79
N PHE A 4 9.76 -11.21 6.58
CA PHE A 4 9.89 -12.47 7.31
C PHE A 4 10.28 -12.25 8.78
N GLN A 5 11.03 -11.20 9.07
CA GLN A 5 11.41 -10.81 10.43
C GLN A 5 10.21 -10.30 11.25
N SER A 6 9.16 -9.75 10.61
CA SER A 6 7.93 -9.34 11.30
C SER A 6 6.95 -10.48 11.57
N GLY A 7 7.32 -11.73 11.25
CA GLY A 7 6.45 -12.90 11.41
C GLY A 7 5.34 -12.99 10.36
N PHE A 8 5.44 -12.23 9.27
CA PHE A 8 4.49 -12.31 8.16
C PHE A 8 4.73 -13.60 7.37
N GLN A 9 3.89 -14.61 7.61
CA GLN A 9 4.02 -15.92 6.98
C GLN A 9 3.32 -15.99 5.61
N LYS A 10 2.15 -15.36 5.50
CA LYS A 10 1.32 -15.41 4.29
C LYS A 10 0.43 -14.17 4.18
N PRO A 11 0.09 -13.74 2.97
CA PRO A 11 -0.84 -12.64 2.76
C PRO A 11 -2.23 -12.96 3.32
N THR A 12 -2.89 -11.92 3.81
CA THR A 12 -4.32 -11.98 4.18
C THR A 12 -5.19 -12.06 2.93
N LEU A 13 -6.47 -12.39 3.08
CA LEU A 13 -7.39 -12.52 1.94
C LEU A 13 -7.48 -11.23 1.11
N ILE A 14 -7.59 -10.07 1.77
CA ILE A 14 -7.65 -8.78 1.05
C ILE A 14 -6.35 -8.48 0.30
N GLN A 15 -5.19 -8.86 0.85
CA GLN A 15 -3.88 -8.70 0.18
C GLN A 15 -3.76 -9.61 -1.04
N SER A 16 -4.07 -10.90 -0.88
CA SER A 16 -4.02 -11.89 -1.95
C SER A 16 -4.94 -11.53 -3.13
N CYS A 17 -6.12 -10.96 -2.86
CA CYS A 17 -7.03 -10.53 -3.91
C CYS A 17 -6.63 -9.19 -4.55
N SER A 18 -6.14 -8.23 -3.76
CA SER A 18 -5.89 -6.87 -4.24
C SER A 18 -4.57 -6.72 -4.99
N TRP A 19 -3.49 -7.38 -4.54
CA TRP A 19 -2.17 -7.23 -5.15
C TRP A 19 -2.13 -7.53 -6.65
N PRO A 20 -2.64 -8.67 -7.17
CA PRO A 20 -2.59 -8.92 -8.61
C PRO A 20 -3.38 -7.89 -9.42
N ILE A 21 -4.51 -7.38 -8.89
CA ILE A 21 -5.35 -6.37 -9.56
C ILE A 21 -4.61 -5.02 -9.61
N LEU A 22 -4.13 -4.55 -8.46
CA LEU A 22 -3.44 -3.26 -8.34
C LEU A 22 -2.11 -3.25 -9.10
N LEU A 23 -1.35 -4.35 -9.06
CA LEU A 23 -0.10 -4.49 -9.83
C LEU A 23 -0.32 -4.57 -11.33
N SER A 24 -1.54 -4.91 -11.78
CA SER A 24 -1.94 -4.84 -13.18
C SER A 24 -2.34 -3.42 -13.62
N GLY A 25 -2.31 -2.44 -12.71
CA GLY A 25 -2.70 -1.05 -12.99
C GLY A 25 -4.20 -0.82 -13.08
N LEU A 26 -5.01 -1.73 -12.53
CA LEU A 26 -6.48 -1.60 -12.53
C LEU A 26 -6.99 -0.92 -11.26
N ASP A 27 -8.09 -0.19 -11.40
CA ASP A 27 -8.81 0.40 -10.27
C ASP A 27 -9.53 -0.67 -9.45
N LEU A 28 -9.52 -0.52 -8.12
CA LEU A 28 -10.08 -1.49 -7.18
C LEU A 28 -10.79 -0.83 -6.00
N ILE A 29 -12.01 -1.30 -5.71
CA ILE A 29 -12.69 -1.05 -4.44
C ILE A 29 -12.51 -2.29 -3.55
N GLY A 30 -11.64 -2.20 -2.56
CA GLY A 30 -11.37 -3.29 -1.61
C GLY A 30 -12.12 -3.13 -0.30
N ILE A 31 -13.10 -4.00 -0.02
CA ILE A 31 -13.86 -4.00 1.24
C ILE A 31 -13.41 -5.18 2.09
N ALA A 32 -12.95 -4.89 3.32
CA ALA A 32 -12.59 -5.91 4.30
C ALA A 32 -12.71 -5.37 5.72
N LEU A 33 -12.84 -6.27 6.70
CA LEU A 33 -12.95 -5.94 8.12
C LEU A 33 -11.74 -5.14 8.64
N THR A 34 -11.89 -4.43 9.76
CA THR A 34 -10.76 -3.82 10.47
C THR A 34 -9.76 -4.91 10.90
N GLY A 35 -8.47 -4.58 10.94
CA GLY A 35 -7.41 -5.56 11.25
C GLY A 35 -7.09 -6.58 10.14
N SER A 36 -7.79 -6.58 9.00
CA SER A 36 -7.55 -7.53 7.89
C SER A 36 -6.27 -7.29 7.07
N GLY A 37 -5.45 -6.30 7.43
CA GLY A 37 -4.21 -6.01 6.70
C GLY A 37 -4.37 -5.15 5.44
N LYS A 38 -5.46 -4.35 5.35
CA LYS A 38 -5.71 -3.42 4.23
C LYS A 38 -4.57 -2.44 3.95
N THR A 39 -3.84 -2.00 4.98
CA THR A 39 -2.74 -1.04 4.82
C THR A 39 -1.66 -1.58 3.89
N LEU A 40 -1.15 -2.79 4.16
CA LEU A 40 -0.17 -3.44 3.28
C LEU A 40 -0.78 -3.85 1.92
N ALA A 41 -2.10 -4.00 1.85
CA ALA A 41 -2.81 -4.31 0.61
C ALA A 41 -2.63 -3.20 -0.46
N PHE A 42 -2.56 -1.93 -0.06
CA PHE A 42 -2.27 -0.82 -0.98
C PHE A 42 -0.82 -0.31 -0.94
N ILE A 43 -0.12 -0.39 0.20
CA ILE A 43 1.27 0.12 0.31
C ILE A 43 2.23 -0.69 -0.56
N LEU A 44 2.16 -2.03 -0.54
CA LEU A 44 3.10 -2.84 -1.31
C LEU A 44 2.99 -2.58 -2.82
N PRO A 45 1.79 -2.61 -3.44
CA PRO A 45 1.63 -2.21 -4.84
C PRO A 45 2.07 -0.77 -5.10
N ALA A 46 1.81 0.17 -4.19
CA ALA A 46 2.26 1.55 -4.33
C ALA A 46 3.79 1.71 -4.38
N ILE A 47 4.52 0.99 -3.52
CA ILE A 47 5.99 0.98 -3.54
C ILE A 47 6.51 0.40 -4.86
N ILE A 48 5.93 -0.73 -5.29
CA ILE A 48 6.31 -1.35 -6.56
C ILE A 48 6.01 -0.41 -7.72
N HIS A 49 4.84 0.22 -7.74
CA HIS A 49 4.47 1.21 -8.75
C HIS A 49 5.49 2.36 -8.79
N ALA A 50 5.81 2.97 -7.66
CA ALA A 50 6.76 4.07 -7.57
C ALA A 50 8.19 3.65 -8.00
N SER A 51 8.61 2.43 -7.69
CA SER A 51 9.94 1.91 -8.07
C SER A 51 10.13 1.71 -9.58
N HIS A 52 9.04 1.68 -10.35
CA HIS A 52 9.06 1.56 -11.81
C HIS A 52 8.82 2.90 -12.53
N GLN A 53 8.76 4.03 -11.80
CA GLN A 53 8.67 5.37 -12.37
C GLN A 53 10.04 6.06 -12.38
N GLU A 54 10.17 7.14 -13.16
CA GLU A 54 11.35 8.03 -13.06
C GLU A 54 11.42 8.68 -11.67
N PHE A 55 12.64 9.03 -11.24
CA PHE A 55 12.84 9.79 -10.01
C PHE A 55 12.20 11.17 -10.11
N VAL A 56 11.48 11.53 -9.05
CA VAL A 56 10.82 12.84 -8.91
C VAL A 56 11.86 13.96 -8.97
N ARG A 57 11.63 14.93 -9.85
CA ARG A 57 12.51 16.10 -10.01
C ARG A 57 12.12 17.21 -9.04
N PRO A 58 13.03 18.16 -8.74
CA PRO A 58 12.68 19.32 -7.93
C PRO A 58 11.48 20.09 -8.52
N GLY A 59 10.42 20.26 -7.72
CA GLY A 59 9.18 20.94 -8.12
C GLY A 59 8.05 20.01 -8.57
N GLU A 60 8.30 18.72 -8.73
CA GLU A 60 7.26 17.72 -9.05
C GLU A 60 6.54 17.21 -7.79
N GLY A 61 5.31 16.74 -7.97
CA GLY A 61 4.47 16.17 -6.90
C GLY A 61 4.84 14.73 -6.54
N PRO A 62 4.17 14.14 -5.52
CA PRO A 62 4.40 12.76 -5.15
C PRO A 62 3.88 11.79 -6.22
N ILE A 63 4.57 10.66 -6.40
CA ILE A 63 4.13 9.58 -7.31
C ILE A 63 2.87 8.89 -6.77
N VAL A 64 2.78 8.72 -5.44
CA VAL A 64 1.66 8.07 -4.76
C VAL A 64 1.07 9.02 -3.72
N LEU A 65 -0.25 9.18 -3.74
CA LEU A 65 -0.99 9.93 -2.73
C LEU A 65 -1.97 9.00 -2.00
N ILE A 66 -1.81 8.90 -0.68
CA ILE A 66 -2.75 8.19 0.21
C ILE A 66 -3.52 9.24 1.01
N MET A 67 -4.84 9.18 0.98
CA MET A 67 -5.73 10.06 1.75
C MET A 67 -6.41 9.27 2.86
N ALA A 68 -6.53 9.88 4.04
CA ALA A 68 -7.23 9.33 5.18
C ALA A 68 -8.05 10.43 5.89
N PRO A 69 -9.17 10.07 6.56
CA PRO A 69 -10.11 11.05 7.11
C PRO A 69 -9.62 11.76 8.37
N THR A 70 -8.61 11.23 9.07
CA THR A 70 -8.09 11.82 10.31
C THR A 70 -6.56 11.87 10.31
N ARG A 71 -5.99 12.83 11.05
CA ARG A 71 -4.55 13.01 11.15
C ARG A 71 -3.88 11.81 11.81
N GLU A 72 -4.53 11.24 12.81
CA GLU A 72 -4.06 10.09 13.58
C GLU A 72 -3.96 8.86 12.66
N LEU A 73 -4.94 8.67 11.76
CA LEU A 73 -4.89 7.56 10.81
C LEU A 73 -3.77 7.76 9.77
N VAL A 74 -3.54 9.00 9.31
CA VAL A 74 -2.39 9.32 8.44
C VAL A 74 -1.08 8.96 9.14
N GLN A 75 -0.91 9.37 10.40
CA GLN A 75 0.29 9.06 11.19
C GLN A 75 0.50 7.56 11.36
N GLN A 76 -0.58 6.81 11.62
CA GLN A 76 -0.51 5.36 11.72
C GLN A 76 -0.06 4.72 10.40
N ILE A 77 -0.60 5.15 9.26
CA ILE A 77 -0.20 4.64 7.94
C ILE A 77 1.26 5.00 7.62
N TYR A 78 1.70 6.20 8.00
CA TYR A 78 3.08 6.66 7.79
C TYR A 78 4.11 5.88 8.60
N SER A 79 3.74 5.37 9.78
CA SER A 79 4.62 4.59 10.65
C SER A 79 4.78 3.11 10.26
N VAL A 80 4.01 2.62 9.29
CA VAL A 80 4.13 1.26 8.73
C VAL A 80 5.36 1.17 7.84
#